data_AF-A0A9D4GX02-F1
#
_entry.id   AF-A0A9D4GX02-F1
#
_cell.length_a   1.000
_cell.length_b   1.000
_cell.length_c   1.000
_cell.angle_alpha   90.00
_cell.angle_beta   90.00
_cell.angle_gamma   90.00
#
_symmetry.space_group_name_H-M   'P 1'
#
loop_
_entity.id
_entity.type
_entity.pdbx_description
1 polymer ?
#
loop_
_entity_poly.entity_id
_entity_poly.type
_entity_poly.pdbx_seq_one_letter_code
_entity_poly.pdbx_strand_id
1 'polypeptide(L)'
;MYTGVGNLPDAVLHKLYNHKDLGFHSEMISDTVVNLVEKGALTNAKKNIQTGKIVCSFAMGTKKLYSFLDDNSFVGKGLTGFLKP
;
A
#
# COMPACT_ATOMS: atom_id res chain seq x y z
N MET A 1 10.22 2.64 -2.15
CA MET A 1 10.50 1.19 -2.13
C MET A 1 9.61 0.54 -3.17
N TYR A 2 10.16 -0.27 -4.07
CA TYR A 2 9.38 -1.07 -5.02
C TYR A 2 9.23 -2.47 -4.42
N THR A 3 8.00 -2.91 -4.16
CA THR A 3 7.72 -4.23 -3.60
C THR A 3 6.85 -5.02 -4.57
N GLY A 4 7.40 -6.07 -5.19
CA GLY A 4 6.59 -7.03 -5.93
C GLY A 4 5.65 -7.83 -5.02
N VAL A 5 4.88 -8.74 -5.62
CA VAL A 5 3.85 -9.55 -4.93
C VAL A 5 4.42 -10.89 -4.50
N GLY A 6 4.11 -11.34 -3.28
CA GLY A 6 4.41 -12.69 -2.78
C GLY A 6 4.64 -12.76 -1.26
N ASN A 7 4.81 -13.98 -0.72
CA ASN A 7 5.05 -14.22 0.71
C ASN A 7 6.34 -13.57 1.24
N LEU A 8 7.36 -13.43 0.39
CA LEU A 8 8.63 -12.81 0.74
C LEU A 8 8.49 -11.29 1.00
N PRO A 9 7.86 -10.50 0.10
CA PRO A 9 7.63 -9.09 0.37
C PRO A 9 6.77 -8.84 1.61
N ASP A 10 5.75 -9.66 1.90
CA ASP A 10 4.97 -9.51 3.13
C ASP A 10 5.83 -9.72 4.39
N ALA A 11 6.67 -10.75 4.44
CA ALA A 11 7.57 -10.98 5.57
C ALA A 11 8.56 -9.82 5.79
N VAL A 12 9.05 -9.20 4.70
CA VAL A 12 9.89 -8.00 4.77
C VAL A 12 9.10 -6.80 5.27
N LEU A 13 7.89 -6.57 4.76
CA LEU A 13 7.00 -5.50 5.19
C LEU A 13 6.62 -5.63 6.68
N HIS A 14 6.44 -6.86 7.18
CA HIS A 14 6.23 -7.13 8.61
C HIS A 14 7.40 -6.70 9.49
N LYS A 15 8.64 -6.74 8.99
CA LYS A 15 9.81 -6.23 9.72
C LYS A 15 9.89 -4.71 9.71
N LEU A 16 9.16 -4.03 8.83
CA LEU A 16 9.17 -2.58 8.70
C LEU A 16 8.21 -1.85 9.64
N TYR A 17 7.47 -2.57 10.50
CA TYR A 17 6.48 -1.94 11.40
C TYR A 17 7.07 -0.91 12.39
N ASN A 18 8.36 -0.99 12.70
CA ASN A 18 9.01 -0.04 13.60
C ASN A 18 9.65 1.15 12.87
N HIS A 19 9.56 1.19 11.54
CA HIS A 19 10.03 2.33 10.75
C HIS A 19 8.95 3.41 10.68
N LYS A 20 9.36 4.64 10.37
CA LYS A 20 8.46 5.78 10.19
C LYS A 20 8.66 6.42 8.83
N ASP A 21 7.61 7.07 8.35
CA ASP A 21 7.57 7.81 7.08
C ASP A 21 7.89 6.98 5.83
N LEU A 22 7.53 5.70 5.84
CA LEU A 22 7.73 4.84 4.68
C LEU A 22 6.91 5.33 3.50
N GLY A 23 7.53 5.25 2.32
CA GLY A 23 6.90 5.50 1.03
C GLY A 23 6.64 4.19 0.28
N PHE A 24 5.42 4.06 -0.26
CA PHE A 24 4.98 2.89 -1.01
C PHE A 24 4.66 3.27 -2.47
N HIS A 25 5.19 2.48 -3.38
CA HIS A 25 4.92 2.54 -4.81
C HIS A 25 5.16 1.15 -5.40
N SER A 26 4.09 0.52 -5.86
CA SER A 26 4.15 -0.82 -6.46
C SER A 26 3.03 -0.97 -7.46
N GLU A 27 3.25 -1.79 -8.48
CA GLU A 27 2.19 -2.21 -9.40
C GLU A 27 1.02 -2.88 -8.66
N MET A 28 1.29 -3.63 -7.59
CA MET A 28 0.25 -4.40 -6.89
C MET A 28 0.34 -4.30 -5.37
N ILE A 29 -0.82 -4.20 -4.72
CA ILE A 29 -0.98 -4.03 -3.27
C ILE A 29 -1.73 -5.21 -2.63
N SER A 30 -1.34 -5.56 -1.39
CA SER A 30 -1.97 -6.57 -0.51
C SER A 30 -2.41 -5.98 0.83
N ASP A 31 -3.12 -6.75 1.66
CA ASP A 31 -3.60 -6.34 2.99
C ASP A 31 -2.49 -5.83 3.93
N THR A 32 -1.25 -6.26 3.73
CA THR A 32 -0.10 -5.87 4.56
C THR A 32 0.17 -4.37 4.54
N VAL A 33 -0.12 -3.71 3.41
CA VAL A 33 0.02 -2.26 3.32
C VAL A 33 -0.98 -1.54 4.22
N VAL A 34 -2.20 -2.06 4.35
CA VAL A 34 -3.20 -1.49 5.26
C VAL A 34 -2.68 -1.54 6.69
N ASN A 35 -2.07 -2.66 7.09
CA ASN A 35 -1.48 -2.81 8.43
C ASN A 35 -0.34 -1.82 8.69
N LEU A 36 0.47 -1.50 7.68
CA LEU A 36 1.56 -0.52 7.79
C LEU A 36 1.04 0.92 7.90
N VAL A 37 -0.05 1.24 7.20
CA VAL A 37 -0.73 2.54 7.28
C VAL A 37 -1.39 2.71 8.65
N GLU A 38 -2.14 1.72 9.12
CA GLU A 38 -2.82 1.75 10.43
C GLU A 38 -1.84 1.92 11.59
N LYS A 39 -0.63 1.35 11.47
CA LYS A 39 0.45 1.53 12.46
C LYS A 39 1.19 2.87 12.36
N GLY A 40 0.88 3.69 11.37
CA GLY A 40 1.57 4.97 11.12
C GLY A 40 3.00 4.82 10.59
N ALA A 41 3.43 3.61 10.26
CA ALA A 41 4.75 3.35 9.70
C ALA A 41 4.85 3.86 8.25
N LEU A 42 3.75 3.75 7.49
CA LEU A 42 3.64 4.15 6.09
C LEU A 42 2.75 5.37 5.95
N THR A 43 3.37 6.52 5.66
CA THR A 43 2.70 7.82 5.54
C THR A 43 2.83 8.44 4.15
N ASN A 44 3.77 7.95 3.32
CA ASN A 44 4.13 8.57 2.06
C ASN A 44 4.59 10.05 2.15
N ALA A 45 4.85 10.57 3.36
CA ALA A 45 5.15 11.99 3.59
C ALA A 45 6.48 12.45 2.97
N LYS A 46 7.43 11.52 2.78
CA LYS A 46 8.76 11.79 2.24
C LYS A 46 8.92 11.44 0.75
N LYS A 47 7.83 11.14 0.04
CA LYS A 47 7.89 10.89 -1.41
C LYS A 47 8.04 12.21 -2.17
N ASN A 48 8.96 12.24 -3.14
CA ASN A 48 9.14 13.38 -4.04
C ASN A 48 8.00 13.52 -5.07
N ILE A 49 7.34 12.40 -5.43
CA ILE A 49 6.27 12.34 -6.42
C ILE A 49 5.05 11.69 -5.76
N GLN A 50 3.86 12.27 -5.93
CA GLN A 50 2.61 11.81 -5.31
C GLN A 50 2.76 11.65 -3.78
N THR A 51 3.27 12.71 -3.14
CA THR A 51 3.46 12.83 -1.70
C THR A 51 2.15 12.59 -0.96
N GLY A 52 2.22 11.82 0.14
CA GLY A 52 1.05 11.46 0.94
C GLY A 52 0.08 10.50 0.24
N LYS A 53 0.46 9.90 -0.90
CA LYS A 53 -0.41 8.97 -1.64
C LYS A 53 0.23 7.61 -1.84
N ILE A 54 -0.57 6.57 -1.62
CA ILE A 54 -0.31 5.20 -2.10
C ILE A 54 -0.63 5.16 -3.59
N VAL A 55 0.24 4.49 -4.35
CA VAL A 55 0.16 4.42 -5.81
C VAL A 55 0.28 2.96 -6.20
N CYS A 56 -0.75 2.45 -6.88
CA CYS A 56 -0.80 1.08 -7.38
C CYS A 56 -1.75 0.90 -8.57
N SER A 57 -1.46 -0.09 -9.39
CA SER A 57 -2.22 -0.46 -10.60
C SER A 57 -3.25 -1.56 -10.30
N PHE A 58 -2.92 -2.50 -9.40
CA PHE A 58 -3.77 -3.64 -9.04
C PHE A 58 -3.84 -3.83 -7.53
N ALA A 59 -4.96 -4.36 -7.05
CA ALA A 59 -5.15 -4.72 -5.64
C ALA A 59 -5.67 -6.14 -5.53
N MET A 60 -5.03 -6.94 -4.68
CA MET A 60 -5.43 -8.32 -4.41
C MET A 60 -5.30 -8.59 -2.92
N GLY A 61 -6.38 -9.02 -2.31
CA GLY A 61 -6.39 -9.25 -0.87
C GLY A 61 -7.78 -9.54 -0.35
N THR A 62 -7.97 -9.31 0.94
CA THR A 62 -9.25 -9.52 1.59
C THR A 62 -10.17 -8.31 1.45
N LYS A 63 -11.40 -8.44 1.97
CA LYS A 63 -12.34 -7.32 2.10
C LYS A 63 -11.73 -6.11 2.81
N LYS A 64 -10.80 -6.32 3.76
CA LYS A 64 -10.11 -5.23 4.47
C LYS A 64 -9.38 -4.31 3.50
N LEU A 65 -8.58 -4.88 2.59
CA LEU A 65 -7.90 -4.12 1.55
C LEU A 65 -8.90 -3.35 0.68
N TYR A 66 -9.94 -4.02 0.18
CA TYR A 66 -10.90 -3.35 -0.69
C TYR A 66 -11.65 -2.22 0.03
N SER A 67 -12.06 -2.40 1.28
CA SER A 67 -12.66 -1.35 2.09
C SER A 67 -11.70 -0.18 2.37
N PHE A 68 -10.41 -0.46 2.54
CA PHE A 68 -9.39 0.59 2.68
C PHE A 68 -9.21 1.40 1.38
N LEU A 69 -9.38 0.76 0.21
CA LEU A 69 -9.26 1.43 -1.09
C LEU A 69 -10.53 2.17 -1.52
N ASP A 70 -11.71 1.71 -1.08
CA ASP A 70 -13.01 2.16 -1.60
C ASP A 70 -13.29 3.65 -1.29
N ASP A 71 -12.74 4.18 -0.20
CA ASP A 71 -13.13 5.50 0.32
C ASP A 71 -11.94 6.37 0.77
N ASN A 72 -10.77 6.18 0.17
CA ASN A 72 -9.54 6.79 0.70
C ASN A 72 -8.84 7.71 -0.31
N SER A 73 -8.88 9.02 -0.02
CA SER A 73 -8.14 10.06 -0.74
C SER A 73 -6.61 9.93 -0.60
N PHE A 74 -6.15 9.09 0.32
CA PHE A 74 -4.76 8.64 0.47
C PHE A 74 -4.31 7.69 -0.65
N VAL A 75 -5.21 7.20 -1.51
CA VAL A 75 -4.89 6.31 -2.63
C VAL A 75 -5.09 7.04 -3.95
N GLY A 76 -4.03 7.13 -4.76
CA GLY A 76 -4.11 7.74 -6.08
C GLY A 76 -4.85 6.84 -7.08
N LYS A 77 -6.12 7.16 -7.37
CA LYS A 77 -6.94 6.50 -8.40
C LYS A 77 -6.48 6.92 -9.80
N GLY A 78 -5.35 6.38 -10.28
CA GLY A 78 -4.80 6.69 -11.62
C GLY A 78 -4.84 5.53 -12.60
N LEU A 79 -4.72 4.29 -12.12
CA LEU A 79 -4.55 3.09 -12.96
C LEU A 79 -5.23 1.85 -12.37
N THR A 80 -6.09 2.03 -11.36
CA THR A 80 -6.57 0.94 -10.51
C THR A 80 -7.63 0.07 -11.20
N GLY A 81 -7.20 -0.99 -11.86
CA GLY A 81 -8.07 -2.09 -12.25
C GLY A 81 -8.45 -2.88 -11.01
N PHE A 82 -9.64 -2.63 -10.46
CA PHE A 82 -10.16 -3.42 -9.35
C PHE A 82 -10.57 -4.81 -9.86
N LEU A 83 -9.59 -5.73 -9.90
CA LEU A 83 -9.89 -7.16 -9.96
C LEU A 83 -10.40 -7.56 -8.57
N LYS A 84 -11.70 -7.41 -8.36
CA LYS A 84 -12.40 -8.23 -7.35
C LYS A 84 -12.46 -9.65 -7.93
N PRO A 85 -12.15 -10.69 -7.15
CA PRO A 85 -12.25 -12.07 -7.63
C PRO A 85 -13.64 -12.38 -8.19
#